data_AF-A0A9E3KCD2-F1
#
_entry.id   AF-A0A9E3KCD2-F1
#
_cell.length_a   1.000
_cell.length_b   1.000
_cell.length_c   1.000
_cell.angle_alpha   90.00
_cell.angle_beta   90.00
_cell.angle_gamma   90.00
#
_symmetry.space_group_name_H-M   'P 1'
#
loop_
_entity.id
_entity.type
_entity.pdbx_description
1 polymer ?
#
loop_
_entity_poly.entity_id
_entity_poly.type
_entity_poly.pdbx_seq_one_letter_code
_entity_poly.pdbx_strand_id
1 'polypeptide(L)'
;MFTRSKRFISMIDNEVVSRIAQKIRATRLEKNLTIQQLANRTKVSKGLLSKIENSRTLPSLPVFITLIQSLDISLKEFFSEMVLLNGKDYLVVKKVNTKRWSAKDAKGSITSIFFHRIFQPAPWRPYCLP
;
A
#
# COMPACT_ATOMS: atom_id res chain seq x y z
N MET A 1 16.49 -25.92 3.98
CA MET A 1 17.43 -25.01 3.28
C MET A 1 16.63 -23.91 2.57
N PHE A 2 16.69 -22.66 3.04
CA PHE A 2 16.05 -21.52 2.35
C PHE A 2 17.05 -20.91 1.35
N THR A 3 16.68 -20.79 0.08
CA THR A 3 17.54 -20.28 -1.00
C THR A 3 17.92 -18.81 -0.78
N ARG A 4 19.07 -18.39 -1.33
CA ARG A 4 19.63 -17.01 -1.19
C ARG A 4 18.63 -15.92 -1.59
N SER A 5 17.77 -16.18 -2.59
CA SER A 5 16.68 -15.28 -3.01
C SER A 5 15.61 -15.11 -1.91
N LYS A 6 15.25 -16.21 -1.22
CA LYS A 6 14.24 -16.20 -0.16
C LYS A 6 14.71 -15.42 1.08
N ARG A 7 16.00 -15.47 1.40
CA ARG A 7 16.61 -14.60 2.44
C ARG A 7 16.57 -13.13 2.06
N PHE A 8 16.87 -12.79 0.81
CA PHE A 8 16.87 -11.40 0.34
C PHE A 8 15.47 -10.77 0.38
N ILE A 9 14.45 -11.49 -0.09
CA ILE A 9 13.05 -11.04 -0.03
C ILE A 9 12.61 -10.84 1.43
N SER A 10 12.92 -11.79 2.32
CA SER A 10 12.60 -11.63 3.76
C SER A 10 13.31 -10.44 4.41
N MET A 11 14.48 -10.05 3.90
CA MET A 11 15.24 -8.93 4.44
C MET A 11 14.63 -7.57 4.03
N ILE A 12 14.18 -7.46 2.77
CA ILE A 12 13.45 -6.29 2.28
C ILE A 12 12.12 -6.15 3.01
N ASP A 13 11.38 -7.25 3.19
CA ASP A 13 10.11 -7.24 3.90
C ASP A 13 10.28 -6.71 5.32
N ASN A 14 11.34 -7.13 6.03
CA ASN A 14 11.62 -6.64 7.39
C ASN A 14 11.94 -5.14 7.44
N GLU A 15 12.66 -4.59 6.46
CA GLU A 15 12.95 -3.15 6.39
C GLU A 15 11.65 -2.35 6.20
N VAL A 16 10.80 -2.78 5.27
CA VAL A 16 9.50 -2.14 5.02
C VAL A 16 8.61 -2.19 6.26
N VAL A 17 8.54 -3.34 6.93
CA VAL A 17 7.78 -3.50 8.18
C VAL A 17 8.31 -2.57 9.26
N SER A 18 9.63 -2.40 9.35
CA SER A 18 10.25 -1.50 10.33
C SER A 18 9.87 -0.04 10.07
N ARG A 19 9.97 0.43 8.82
CA ARG A 19 9.59 1.80 8.45
C ARG A 19 8.12 2.09 8.72
N ILE A 20 7.25 1.13 8.41
CA ILE A 20 5.80 1.24 8.68
C ILE A 20 5.54 1.37 10.18
N ALA A 21 6.13 0.48 10.99
CA ALA A 21 5.99 0.49 12.44
C ALA A 21 6.50 1.80 13.07
N GLN A 22 7.65 2.30 12.61
CA GLN A 22 8.24 3.56 13.06
C GLN A 22 7.34 4.75 12.73
N LYS A 23 6.79 4.83 11.51
CA LYS A 23 5.90 5.93 11.12
C LYS A 23 4.62 5.95 11.96
N ILE A 24 4.01 4.79 12.20
CA ILE A 24 2.85 4.66 13.09
C ILE A 24 3.18 5.21 14.49
N ARG A 25 4.30 4.76 15.05
CA ARG A 25 4.73 5.16 16.39
C ARG A 25 5.04 6.66 16.47
N ALA A 26 5.72 7.21 15.47
CA ALA A 26 6.07 8.63 15.39
C ALA A 26 4.80 9.48 15.40
N THR A 27 3.85 9.22 14.50
CA THR A 27 2.59 9.96 14.47
C THR A 27 1.80 9.82 15.77
N ARG A 28 1.75 8.62 16.36
CA ARG A 28 1.05 8.43 17.64
C ARG A 28 1.63 9.36 18.72
N LEU A 29 2.95 9.48 18.78
CA LEU A 29 3.65 10.34 19.73
C LEU A 29 3.44 11.82 19.42
N GLU A 30 3.49 12.23 18.15
CA GLU A 30 3.19 13.61 17.72
C GLU A 30 1.78 14.04 18.15
N LYS A 31 0.82 13.11 18.12
CA LYS A 31 -0.57 13.34 18.54
C LYS A 31 -0.80 13.13 20.04
N ASN A 32 0.26 12.92 20.82
CA ASN A 32 0.22 12.68 22.27
C ASN A 32 -0.74 11.55 22.69
N LEU A 33 -0.89 10.53 21.85
CA LEU A 33 -1.76 9.40 22.12
C LEU A 33 -1.00 8.30 22.85
N THR A 34 -1.57 7.75 23.91
CA THR A 34 -1.07 6.52 24.53
C THR A 34 -1.40 5.31 23.65
N ILE A 35 -0.63 4.22 23.82
CA ILE A 35 -0.91 2.94 23.14
C ILE A 35 -2.35 2.48 23.44
N GLN A 36 -2.83 2.66 24.67
CA GLN A 36 -4.19 2.26 25.04
C GLN A 36 -5.26 3.09 24.30
N GLN A 37 -5.06 4.40 24.20
CA GLN A 37 -6.00 5.28 23.49
C GLN A 37 -6.07 4.94 22.01
N LEU A 38 -4.94 4.72 21.34
CA LEU A 38 -4.93 4.33 19.93
C LEU A 38 -5.54 2.93 19.72
N ALA A 39 -5.24 1.98 20.61
CA ALA A 39 -5.82 0.64 20.58
C ALA A 39 -7.36 0.68 20.67
N ASN A 40 -7.89 1.51 21.57
CA ASN A 40 -9.34 1.70 21.73
C ASN A 40 -9.98 2.31 20.47
N ARG A 41 -9.34 3.33 19.86
CA ARG A 41 -9.84 3.97 18.61
C ARG A 41 -9.89 2.99 17.44
N THR A 42 -8.89 2.12 17.35
CA THR A 42 -8.74 1.14 16.25
C THR A 42 -9.49 -0.17 16.49
N LYS A 43 -10.06 -0.36 17.69
CA LYS A 43 -10.67 -1.62 18.14
C LYS A 43 -9.72 -2.81 18.07
N VAL A 44 -8.42 -2.58 18.30
CA VAL A 44 -7.41 -3.64 18.40
C VAL A 44 -6.95 -3.80 19.84
N SER A 45 -6.36 -4.95 20.16
CA SER A 45 -5.77 -5.15 21.49
C SER A 45 -4.49 -4.33 21.66
N LYS A 46 -4.24 -3.84 22.89
CA LYS A 46 -2.98 -3.18 23.27
C LYS A 46 -1.75 -4.03 22.90
N GLY A 47 -1.86 -5.35 23.08
CA GLY A 47 -0.81 -6.30 22.74
C GLY A 47 -0.53 -6.38 21.23
N LEU A 48 -1.58 -6.37 20.40
CA LEU A 48 -1.41 -6.34 18.95
C LEU A 48 -0.76 -5.04 18.49
N LEU A 49 -1.25 -3.90 18.98
CA LEU A 49 -0.68 -2.59 18.65
C LEU A 49 0.80 -2.48 19.06
N SER A 50 1.15 -2.99 20.24
CA SER A 50 2.55 -3.06 20.70
C SER A 50 3.42 -3.92 19.77
N LYS A 51 2.91 -5.07 19.30
CA LYS A 51 3.64 -5.92 18.34
C LYS A 51 3.84 -5.20 17.00
N ILE A 52 2.85 -4.41 16.56
CA ILE A 52 2.93 -3.63 15.32
C ILE A 52 4.00 -2.53 15.46
N GLU A 53 3.95 -1.70 16.50
CA GLU A 53 4.91 -0.60 16.70
C GLU A 53 6.35 -1.09 16.93
N ASN A 54 6.53 -2.33 17.40
CA ASN A 54 7.84 -2.97 17.57
C ASN A 54 8.25 -3.85 16.37
N SER A 55 7.58 -3.70 15.22
CA SER A 55 7.92 -4.40 13.97
C SER A 55 7.87 -5.94 14.08
N ARG A 56 7.13 -6.49 15.05
CA ARG A 56 7.04 -7.94 15.30
C ARG A 56 5.96 -8.61 14.45
N THR A 57 4.98 -7.85 13.98
CA THR A 57 3.90 -8.35 13.13
C THR A 57 3.39 -7.26 12.22
N LEU A 58 2.99 -7.64 11.00
CA LEU A 58 2.10 -6.80 10.19
C LEU A 58 0.65 -7.08 10.58
N PRO A 59 -0.20 -6.05 10.69
CA PRO A 59 -1.63 -6.24 10.76
C PRO A 59 -2.20 -6.68 9.41
N SER A 60 -3.43 -7.20 9.41
CA SER A 60 -4.18 -7.38 8.17
C SER A 60 -4.48 -6.02 7.53
N LEU A 61 -4.69 -6.00 6.21
CA LEU A 61 -4.93 -4.76 5.48
C LEU A 61 -6.12 -3.93 6.03
N PRO A 62 -7.26 -4.51 6.42
CA PRO A 62 -8.36 -3.74 7.02
C PRO A 62 -7.97 -3.08 8.34
N VAL A 63 -7.27 -3.81 9.21
CA VAL A 63 -6.79 -3.30 10.50
C VAL A 63 -5.74 -2.21 10.31
N PHE A 64 -4.90 -2.36 9.28
CA PHE A 64 -3.91 -1.36 8.92
C PHE A 64 -4.56 -0.03 8.47
N ILE A 65 -5.59 -0.12 7.62
CA ILE A 65 -6.33 1.05 7.15
C ILE A 65 -7.04 1.75 8.31
N THR A 66 -7.73 1.00 9.18
CA THR A 66 -8.39 1.60 10.35
C THR A 66 -7.38 2.23 11.31
N LEU A 67 -6.18 1.65 11.43
CA LEU A 67 -5.10 2.22 12.20
C LEU A 67 -4.63 3.57 11.67
N ILE A 68 -4.38 3.69 10.37
CA ILE A 68 -3.99 4.97 9.75
C ILE A 68 -5.11 6.01 9.90
N GLN A 69 -6.36 5.61 9.67
CA GLN A 69 -7.52 6.51 9.84
C GLN A 69 -7.67 7.00 11.28
N SER A 70 -7.42 6.15 12.28
CA SER A 70 -7.51 6.53 13.70
C SER A 70 -6.40 7.47 14.19
N LEU A 71 -5.33 7.57 13.41
CA LEU A 71 -4.27 8.56 13.56
C LEU A 71 -4.63 9.88 12.88
N ASP A 72 -5.83 10.00 12.30
CA ASP A 72 -6.29 11.17 11.54
C ASP A 72 -5.30 11.56 10.42
N ILE A 73 -4.79 10.57 9.69
CA ILE A 73 -3.95 10.75 8.49
C ILE A 73 -4.61 10.05 7.30
N SER A 74 -4.44 10.61 6.09
CA SER A 74 -4.83 9.94 4.86
C SER A 74 -3.81 8.88 4.43
N LEU A 75 -4.26 7.80 3.77
CA LEU A 75 -3.34 6.78 3.23
C LEU A 75 -2.28 7.40 2.30
N LYS A 76 -2.67 8.40 1.51
CA LYS A 76 -1.75 9.13 0.61
C LYS A 76 -0.61 9.79 1.39
N GLU A 77 -0.96 10.54 2.42
CA GLU A 77 0.02 11.24 3.27
C GLU A 77 0.90 10.24 4.02
N PHE A 78 0.32 9.17 4.54
CA PHE A 78 1.08 8.11 5.20
C PHE A 78 2.18 7.52 4.30
N PHE A 79 1.85 7.22 3.04
CA PHE A 79 2.79 6.62 2.08
C PHE A 79 3.66 7.62 1.31
N SER A 80 3.37 8.93 1.37
CA SER A 80 4.10 9.95 0.60
C SER A 80 5.61 9.95 0.85
N GLU A 81 6.01 9.69 2.08
CA GLU A 81 7.42 9.60 2.52
C GLU A 81 7.97 8.17 2.50
N MET A 82 7.12 7.18 2.19
CA MET A 82 7.51 5.76 2.10
C MET A 82 7.92 5.36 0.69
N VAL A 83 8.60 6.24 -0.04
CA VAL A 83 9.17 5.88 -1.34
C VAL A 83 10.19 4.78 -1.12
N LEU A 84 9.83 3.58 -1.56
CA LEU A 84 10.65 2.39 -1.48
C LEU A 84 11.30 2.15 -2.84
N LEU A 85 12.51 1.56 -2.75
CA LEU A 85 13.36 1.04 -3.81
C LEU A 85 14.43 2.02 -4.32
N ASN A 86 15.57 2.00 -3.63
CA ASN A 86 16.89 2.37 -4.15
C ASN A 86 17.17 3.86 -4.39
N GLY A 87 16.40 4.78 -3.79
CA GLY A 87 16.59 6.23 -4.01
C GLY A 87 16.26 6.66 -5.45
N LYS A 88 15.43 5.88 -6.15
CA LYS A 88 15.03 6.14 -7.52
C LYS A 88 13.52 6.26 -7.59
N ASP A 89 13.04 7.48 -7.85
CA ASP A 89 11.61 7.79 -8.05
C ASP A 89 11.05 7.23 -9.37
N TYR A 90 11.77 6.31 -10.02
CA TYR A 90 11.43 5.79 -11.34
C TYR A 90 11.54 4.26 -11.38
N LEU A 91 10.49 3.63 -11.90
CA LEU A 91 10.45 2.20 -12.19
C LEU A 91 10.98 1.97 -13.62
N VAL A 92 12.20 1.46 -13.75
CA VAL A 92 12.73 1.06 -15.07
C VAL A 92 12.12 -0.27 -15.48
N VAL A 93 11.16 -0.23 -16.40
CA VAL A 93 10.62 -1.42 -17.04
C VAL A 93 11.29 -1.59 -18.41
N LYS A 94 12.09 -2.64 -18.59
CA LYS A 94 12.60 -3.00 -19.92
C LYS A 94 11.41 -3.41 -20.81
N LYS A 95 11.32 -2.86 -22.02
CA LYS A 95 10.26 -3.16 -23.02
C LYS A 95 10.04 -4.66 -23.26
N VAL A 96 11.10 -5.47 -23.15
CA VAL A 96 11.08 -6.94 -23.31
C VAL A 96 10.27 -7.65 -22.21
N ASN A 97 10.22 -7.08 -21.00
CA ASN A 97 9.45 -7.63 -19.88
C ASN A 97 8.02 -7.09 -19.80
N THR A 98 7.64 -6.19 -20.71
CA THR A 98 6.29 -5.63 -20.76
C THR A 98 5.39 -6.59 -21.53
N LYS A 99 4.70 -7.48 -20.82
CA LYS A 99 3.61 -8.25 -21.45
C LYS A 99 2.49 -7.28 -21.79
N ARG A 100 2.17 -7.14 -23.08
CA ARG A 100 0.99 -6.40 -23.54
C ARG A 100 -0.24 -7.18 -23.09
N TRP A 101 -0.85 -6.76 -21.99
CA TRP A 101 -2.12 -7.32 -21.56
C TRP A 101 -3.22 -6.87 -22.53
N SER A 102 -3.80 -7.82 -23.23
CA SER A 102 -4.98 -7.59 -24.07
C SER A 102 -6.17 -8.26 -23.40
N ALA A 103 -7.08 -7.48 -22.82
CA ALA A 103 -8.42 -7.96 -22.54
C ALA A 103 -9.14 -8.20 -23.87
N LYS A 104 -9.82 -9.34 -23.98
CA LYS A 104 -10.83 -9.55 -25.01
C LYS A 104 -12.18 -9.27 -24.35
N ASP A 105 -12.99 -8.43 -24.99
CA ASP A 105 -14.38 -8.26 -24.57
C ASP A 105 -15.15 -9.58 -24.80
N ALA A 106 -16.34 -9.74 -24.18
CA ALA A 106 -17.18 -10.94 -24.34
C ALA A 106 -17.53 -11.29 -25.81
N LYS A 107 -17.38 -10.34 -26.73
CA LYS A 107 -17.57 -10.48 -28.18
C LYS A 107 -16.28 -10.80 -28.95
N GLY A 108 -15.18 -11.12 -28.27
CA GLY A 108 -13.91 -11.50 -28.87
C GLY A 108 -13.08 -10.36 -29.48
N SER A 109 -13.53 -9.12 -29.38
CA SER A 109 -12.79 -7.94 -29.87
C SER A 109 -11.65 -7.58 -28.92
N ILE A 110 -10.46 -7.34 -29.48
CA ILE A 110 -9.25 -7.00 -28.74
C ILE A 110 -9.20 -5.47 -28.56
N THR A 111 -9.64 -4.99 -27.41
CA THR A 111 -9.49 -3.58 -27.01
C THR A 111 -8.10 -3.43 -26.39
N SER A 112 -7.13 -2.99 -27.19
CA SER A 112 -5.81 -2.61 -26.67
C SER A 112 -5.94 -1.35 -25.81
N ILE A 113 -6.14 -1.52 -24.51
CA ILE A 113 -6.11 -0.42 -23.54
C ILE A 113 -4.64 0.02 -23.41
N PHE A 114 -4.28 1.10 -24.09
CA PHE A 114 -3.02 1.80 -23.87
C PHE A 114 -3.08 2.46 -22.48
N PHE A 115 -2.48 1.84 -21.47
CA PHE A 115 -2.21 2.45 -20.17
C PHE A 115 -1.18 3.58 -20.33
N HIS A 116 -1.61 4.75 -20.80
CA HIS A 116 -0.82 5.98 -20.69
C HIS A 116 -1.56 7.08 -19.94
N ARG A 117 -2.66 6.76 -19.23
CA ARG A 117 -3.45 7.77 -18.54
C ARG A 117 -4.17 7.18 -17.33
N ILE A 118 -3.53 7.27 -16.16
CA ILE A 118 -4.15 6.96 -14.86
C ILE A 118 -5.12 8.09 -14.40
N PHE A 119 -5.26 9.20 -15.15
CA PHE A 119 -6.22 10.27 -14.83
C PHE A 119 -6.92 10.85 -16.08
N GLN A 120 -7.92 10.14 -16.61
CA GLN A 120 -9.06 10.80 -17.27
C GLN A 120 -10.33 10.10 -16.75
N PRO A 121 -11.29 10.81 -16.14
CA PRO A 121 -12.64 10.27 -16.05
C PRO A 121 -13.14 10.03 -17.48
N ALA A 122 -13.85 8.92 -17.69
CA ALA A 122 -14.39 8.55 -19.00
C ALA A 122 -15.17 9.73 -19.60
N PRO A 123 -15.00 10.07 -20.90
CA PRO A 123 -15.90 10.99 -21.55
C PRO A 123 -17.28 10.31 -21.58
N TRP A 124 -18.24 10.96 -20.92
CA TRP A 124 -19.65 10.61 -20.86
C TRP A 124 -20.13 9.99 -22.18
N ARG A 125 -20.60 8.73 -22.14
CA ARG A 125 -21.43 8.22 -23.23
C ARG A 125 -22.78 8.93 -23.12
N PRO A 126 -23.25 9.69 -24.13
CA PRO A 126 -24.64 10.06 -24.15
C PRO A 126 -25.44 8.77 -24.35
N TYR A 127 -26.45 8.57 -23.51
CA TYR A 127 -27.45 7.54 -23.69
C TYR A 127 -28.11 7.77 -25.05
N CYS A 128 -27.86 6.88 -26.01
CA CYS A 128 -28.76 6.76 -27.15
C CYS A 128 -29.95 5.92 -26.69
N LEU A 129 -31.12 6.53 -26.56
CA LEU A 129 -32.45 5.93 -26.67
C LEU A 129 -33.48 7.07 -26.77
N PRO A 130 -34.62 6.90 -27.48
CA PRO A 130 -34.94 5.89 -28.49
C PRO A 130 -34.77 6.39 -29.92
#